data_AF-A0A380FYR7-F1
#
_entry.id   AF-A0A380FYR7-F1
#
_cell.length_a   1.000
_cell.length_b   1.000
_cell.length_c   1.000
_cell.angle_alpha   90.00
_cell.angle_beta   90.00
_cell.angle_gamma   90.00
#
_symmetry.space_group_name_H-M   'P 1'
#
loop_
_entity.id
_entity.type
_entity.pdbx_description
1 polymer ?
#
loop_
_entity_poly.entity_id
_entity_poly.type
_entity_poly.pdbx_seq_one_letter_code
_entity_poly.pdbx_strand_id
1 'polypeptide(L)'
;MNAIPKIYDEEKNEWVELVTKPIAEEVVRIMEDNFMKNKGQIKLLKLPYGKYYKEQDVYEYTYYMFYNSKVSQKVVDEAYGTLKGSVQYVYDSLPEKRELTYNDLKQEYSFRAFEKAILGFNVLYQDEFGSTAVVHSKDVSELELYNVIGSYNFTVSYIFNDNPIEKNQFVHKAY
;
A
#
# COMPACT_ATOMS: atom_id res chain seq x y z
N MET A 1 8.08 17.65 -41.81
CA MET A 1 9.54 17.63 -41.60
C MET A 1 9.80 17.98 -40.15
N ASN A 2 10.40 17.09 -39.36
CA ASN A 2 10.81 17.41 -38.00
C ASN A 2 12.22 18.00 -38.07
N ALA A 3 12.33 19.32 -37.94
CA ALA A 3 13.63 19.99 -37.88
C ALA A 3 14.22 19.78 -36.48
N ILE A 4 15.32 19.02 -36.39
CA ILE A 4 16.09 18.87 -35.15
C ILE A 4 17.09 20.04 -35.12
N PRO A 5 17.05 20.92 -34.10
CA PRO A 5 18.00 22.01 -33.98
C PRO A 5 19.43 21.46 -33.87
N LYS A 6 20.39 22.08 -34.57
CA LYS A 6 21.83 21.77 -34.46
C LYS A 6 22.57 23.00 -33.93
N ILE A 7 23.54 22.80 -33.06
CA ILE A 7 24.48 23.84 -32.62
C ILE A 7 25.90 23.44 -33.04
N TYR A 8 26.74 24.43 -33.24
CA TYR A 8 28.14 24.20 -33.56
C TYR A 8 28.93 24.09 -32.24
N ASP A 9 29.65 22.98 -32.06
CA ASP A 9 30.56 22.75 -30.93
C ASP A 9 31.97 23.16 -31.36
N GLU A 10 32.45 24.31 -30.88
CA GLU A 10 33.78 24.85 -31.22
C GLU A 10 34.93 24.00 -30.65
N GLU A 11 34.71 23.24 -29.57
CA GLU A 11 35.73 22.38 -28.98
C GLU A 11 35.96 21.10 -29.80
N LYS A 12 34.88 20.58 -30.40
CA LYS A 12 34.91 19.36 -31.24
C LYS A 12 34.92 19.64 -32.73
N ASN A 13 34.75 20.90 -33.12
CA ASN A 13 34.74 21.38 -34.51
C ASN A 13 33.68 20.65 -35.37
N GLU A 14 32.53 20.35 -34.78
CA GLU A 14 31.43 19.60 -35.41
C GLU A 14 30.04 20.17 -35.10
N TRP A 15 29.08 19.92 -35.99
CA TRP A 15 27.67 20.25 -35.77
C TRP A 15 27.01 19.15 -34.94
N VAL A 16 26.71 19.45 -33.67
CA VAL A 16 26.03 18.53 -32.77
C VAL A 16 24.52 18.72 -32.82
N GLU A 17 23.79 17.60 -32.87
CA GLU A 17 22.33 17.60 -32.77
C GLU A 17 21.91 17.96 -31.36
N LEU A 18 21.14 19.05 -31.24
CA LEU A 18 20.55 19.48 -29.98
C LEU A 18 19.34 18.59 -29.69
N VAL A 19 19.61 17.38 -29.20
CA VAL A 19 18.57 16.53 -28.64
C VAL A 19 18.23 17.09 -27.27
N THR A 20 17.26 18.02 -27.21
CA THR A 20 16.61 18.31 -25.95
C THR A 20 15.78 17.08 -25.60
N LYS A 21 16.38 16.13 -24.86
CA LYS A 21 15.56 15.18 -24.09
C LYS A 21 14.56 16.03 -23.33
N PRO A 22 13.24 15.78 -23.42
CA PRO A 22 12.27 16.57 -22.68
C PRO A 22 12.65 16.51 -21.20
N ILE A 23 13.26 17.60 -20.71
CA ILE A 23 13.87 17.66 -19.38
C ILE A 23 12.80 17.33 -18.33
N ALA A 24 11.55 17.71 -18.60
CA ALA A 24 10.40 17.42 -17.77
C ALA A 24 10.15 15.90 -17.60
N GLU A 25 10.13 15.12 -18.68
CA GLU A 25 9.87 13.67 -18.60
C GLU A 25 11.01 12.95 -17.86
N GLU A 26 12.26 13.34 -18.14
CA GLU A 26 13.42 12.77 -17.45
C GLU A 26 13.41 13.11 -15.96
N VAL A 27 13.07 14.36 -15.61
CA VAL A 27 12.93 14.80 -14.21
C VAL A 27 11.82 14.04 -13.50
N VAL A 28 10.65 13.89 -14.14
CA VAL A 28 9.53 13.11 -13.59
C VAL A 28 9.95 11.66 -13.35
N ARG A 29 10.66 11.04 -14.30
CA ARG A 29 11.17 9.67 -14.13
C ARG A 29 12.14 9.56 -12.95
N ILE A 30 13.10 10.48 -12.84
CA ILE A 30 14.05 10.50 -11.72
C ILE A 30 13.33 10.69 -10.37
N MET A 31 12.30 11.55 -10.34
CA MET A 31 11.50 11.78 -9.15
C MET A 31 10.70 10.53 -8.77
N GLU A 32 10.10 9.84 -9.75
CA GLU A 32 9.39 8.57 -9.53
C GLU A 32 10.35 7.48 -9.03
N ASP A 33 11.52 7.33 -9.66
CA ASP A 33 12.54 6.38 -9.24
C ASP A 33 13.02 6.65 -7.81
N ASN A 34 13.24 7.93 -7.48
CA ASN A 34 13.60 8.34 -6.12
C ASN A 34 12.46 8.07 -5.12
N PHE A 35 11.21 8.33 -5.51
CA PHE A 35 10.03 8.04 -4.70
C PHE A 35 9.92 6.53 -4.42
N MET A 36 10.15 5.70 -5.44
CA MET A 36 10.04 4.24 -5.36
C MET A 36 11.26 3.55 -4.74
N LYS A 37 12.39 4.26 -4.60
CA LYS A 37 13.67 3.70 -4.12
C LYS A 37 13.56 2.88 -2.82
N ASN A 38 12.69 3.31 -1.90
CA ASN A 38 12.48 2.65 -0.61
C ASN A 38 11.08 2.01 -0.49
N LYS A 39 10.35 1.89 -1.60
CA LYS A 39 9.00 1.31 -1.67
C LYS A 39 9.12 -0.11 -2.24
N GLY A 40 9.13 -1.11 -1.38
CA GLY A 40 9.05 -2.52 -1.81
C GLY A 40 7.62 -2.94 -2.20
N GLN A 41 7.39 -4.25 -2.29
CA GLN A 41 6.07 -4.84 -2.53
C GLN A 41 5.05 -4.45 -1.46
N ILE A 42 3.87 -3.92 -1.88
CA ILE A 42 2.71 -3.75 -1.01
C ILE A 42 2.15 -5.13 -0.67
N LYS A 43 1.87 -5.34 0.62
CA LYS A 43 1.29 -6.56 1.16
C LYS A 43 0.03 -6.24 1.95
N LEU A 44 -0.82 -7.24 2.12
CA LEU A 44 -2.03 -7.16 2.93
C LEU A 44 -1.86 -7.99 4.20
N LEU A 45 -2.02 -7.34 5.35
CA LEU A 45 -2.16 -8.01 6.63
C LEU A 45 -3.66 -8.22 6.93
N LYS A 46 -4.02 -9.43 7.35
CA LYS A 46 -5.38 -9.80 7.76
C LYS A 46 -5.31 -10.32 9.20
N LEU A 47 -5.96 -9.64 10.13
CA LEU A 47 -5.99 -10.03 11.54
C LEU A 47 -7.44 -10.35 11.92
N PRO A 48 -7.87 -11.63 11.88
CA PRO A 48 -9.21 -12.02 12.28
C PRO A 48 -9.39 -11.98 13.80
N TYR A 49 -10.53 -11.47 14.27
CA TYR A 49 -10.84 -11.29 15.69
C TYR A 49 -12.36 -11.28 15.94
N GLY A 50 -12.74 -11.31 17.22
CA GLY A 50 -14.13 -11.34 17.65
C GLY A 50 -14.65 -12.76 17.85
N LYS A 51 -15.97 -12.94 17.79
CA LYS A 51 -16.56 -14.27 17.96
C LYS A 51 -16.14 -15.19 16.81
N TYR A 52 -15.75 -16.42 17.14
CA TYR A 52 -15.42 -17.44 16.16
C TYR A 52 -16.63 -18.33 15.86
N TYR A 53 -17.02 -18.40 14.60
CA TYR A 53 -18.15 -19.17 14.09
C TYR A 53 -17.65 -20.49 13.49
N LYS A 54 -17.64 -21.55 14.32
CA LYS A 54 -17.07 -22.87 13.97
C LYS A 54 -17.63 -23.49 12.69
N GLU A 55 -18.92 -23.30 12.41
CA GLU A 55 -19.59 -23.91 11.25
C GLU A 55 -19.07 -23.36 9.91
N GLN A 56 -18.55 -22.14 9.91
CA GLN A 56 -18.07 -21.43 8.73
C GLN A 56 -16.54 -21.28 8.74
N ASP A 57 -15.88 -21.67 9.83
CA ASP A 57 -14.45 -21.44 10.08
C ASP A 57 -14.03 -19.97 9.91
N VAL A 58 -14.88 -19.04 10.38
CA VAL A 58 -14.62 -17.60 10.28
C VAL A 58 -14.75 -16.89 11.62
N TYR A 59 -14.03 -15.77 11.73
CA TYR A 59 -14.24 -14.80 12.79
C TYR A 59 -15.26 -13.76 12.35
N GLU A 60 -15.92 -13.15 13.33
CA GLU A 60 -16.90 -12.08 13.12
C GLU A 60 -16.33 -10.89 12.34
N TYR A 61 -15.08 -10.50 12.65
CA TYR A 61 -14.43 -9.37 12.02
C TYR A 61 -13.01 -9.73 11.58
N THR A 62 -12.49 -8.96 10.63
CA THR A 62 -11.07 -9.02 10.24
C THR A 62 -10.54 -7.61 10.08
N TYR A 63 -9.46 -7.30 10.79
CA TYR A 63 -8.76 -6.03 10.62
C TYR A 63 -7.80 -6.15 9.44
N TYR A 64 -7.95 -5.26 8.48
CA TYR A 64 -7.12 -5.22 7.28
C TYR A 64 -6.14 -4.06 7.35
N MET A 65 -4.95 -4.25 6.80
CA MET A 65 -3.96 -3.19 6.65
C MET A 65 -3.04 -3.48 5.47
N PHE A 66 -2.83 -2.50 4.62
CA PHE A 66 -1.77 -2.55 3.64
C PHE A 66 -0.45 -2.15 4.31
N TYR A 67 0.60 -2.91 4.04
CA TYR A 67 1.89 -2.63 4.61
C TYR A 67 3.03 -2.88 3.64
N ASN A 68 4.10 -2.15 3.91
CA ASN A 68 5.43 -2.44 3.42
C ASN A 68 6.35 -2.45 4.63
N SER A 69 7.23 -3.43 4.73
CA SER A 69 8.04 -3.66 5.92
C SER A 69 9.45 -3.09 5.75
N LYS A 70 9.96 -2.42 6.79
CA LYS A 70 11.39 -2.07 6.92
C LYS A 70 12.23 -3.25 7.41
N VAL A 71 11.57 -4.30 7.90
CA VAL A 71 12.17 -5.53 8.44
C VAL A 71 11.87 -6.73 7.53
N SER A 72 12.56 -7.84 7.74
CA SER A 72 12.32 -9.07 6.97
C SER A 72 10.91 -9.62 7.21
N GLN A 73 10.39 -10.38 6.23
CA GLN A 73 9.05 -11.00 6.36
C GLN A 73 8.97 -11.94 7.58
N LYS A 74 10.06 -12.64 7.91
CA LYS A 74 10.14 -13.47 9.11
C LYS A 74 9.79 -12.72 10.40
N VAL A 75 10.27 -11.49 10.56
CA VAL A 75 9.95 -10.66 11.74
C VAL A 75 8.47 -10.26 11.76
N VAL A 76 7.88 -10.02 10.58
CA VAL A 76 6.45 -9.75 10.45
C VAL A 76 5.62 -10.98 10.83
N ASP A 77 6.02 -12.16 10.36
CA ASP A 77 5.34 -13.42 10.63
C ASP A 77 5.42 -13.78 12.13
N GLU A 78 6.57 -13.55 12.76
CA GLU A 78 6.75 -13.74 14.21
C GLU A 78 5.87 -12.79 15.04
N ALA A 79 5.65 -11.56 14.55
CA ALA A 79 4.77 -10.59 15.20
C ALA A 79 3.27 -10.93 15.02
N TYR A 80 2.91 -11.71 14.01
CA TYR A 80 1.51 -11.98 13.64
C TYR A 80 0.68 -12.53 14.81
N GLY A 81 1.21 -13.53 15.53
CA GLY A 81 0.50 -14.13 16.66
C GLY A 81 0.21 -13.13 17.78
N THR A 82 1.20 -12.31 18.12
CA THR A 82 1.08 -11.23 19.10
C THR A 82 0.05 -10.21 18.64
N LEU A 83 0.11 -9.78 17.38
CA LEU A 83 -0.84 -8.82 16.82
C LEU A 83 -2.27 -9.36 16.84
N LYS A 84 -2.48 -10.62 16.44
CA LYS A 84 -3.80 -11.25 16.51
C LYS A 84 -4.34 -11.26 17.93
N GLY A 85 -3.50 -11.60 18.92
CA GLY A 85 -3.86 -11.55 20.34
C GLY A 85 -4.19 -10.13 20.82
N SER A 86 -3.41 -9.13 20.40
CA SER A 86 -3.65 -7.72 20.71
C SER A 86 -4.98 -7.21 20.16
N VAL A 87 -5.28 -7.49 18.88
CA VAL A 87 -6.54 -7.07 18.26
C VAL A 87 -7.72 -7.72 18.97
N GLN A 88 -7.63 -9.01 19.31
CA GLN A 88 -8.64 -9.71 20.10
C GLN A 88 -8.81 -9.07 21.49
N TYR A 89 -7.71 -8.76 22.18
CA TYR A 89 -7.74 -8.12 23.49
C TYR A 89 -8.44 -6.76 23.46
N VAL A 90 -8.15 -5.93 22.45
CA VAL A 90 -8.83 -4.64 22.28
C VAL A 90 -10.33 -4.83 22.08
N TYR A 91 -10.75 -5.74 21.19
CA TYR A 91 -12.17 -6.09 21.01
C TYR A 91 -12.80 -6.61 22.31
N ASP A 92 -12.09 -7.44 23.07
CA ASP A 92 -12.56 -7.98 24.34
C ASP A 92 -12.75 -6.91 25.41
N SER A 93 -11.99 -5.82 25.33
CA SER A 93 -12.13 -4.66 26.22
C SER A 93 -13.29 -3.72 25.84
N LEU A 94 -13.80 -3.77 24.60
CA LEU A 94 -14.93 -2.95 24.17
C LEU A 94 -16.27 -3.53 24.69
N PRO A 95 -17.10 -2.73 25.38
CA PRO A 95 -18.43 -3.15 25.82
C PRO A 95 -19.37 -3.55 24.69
N GLU A 96 -19.34 -2.80 23.58
CA GLU A 96 -20.29 -2.92 22.47
C GLU A 96 -19.97 -4.04 21.46
N LYS A 97 -18.77 -4.64 21.53
CA LYS A 97 -18.34 -5.73 20.64
C LYS A 97 -18.50 -5.43 19.14
N ARG A 98 -18.13 -4.21 18.74
CA ARG A 98 -18.14 -3.74 17.33
C ARG A 98 -16.83 -4.00 16.60
N GLU A 99 -16.84 -3.72 15.29
CA GLU A 99 -15.64 -3.65 14.47
C GLU A 99 -14.67 -2.56 14.98
N LEU A 100 -13.38 -2.92 15.03
CA LEU A 100 -12.28 -2.09 15.44
C LEU A 100 -11.81 -1.18 14.31
N THR A 101 -11.62 0.08 14.66
CA THR A 101 -11.02 1.12 13.83
C THR A 101 -9.52 1.22 14.10
N TYR A 102 -8.79 1.90 13.21
CA TYR A 102 -7.39 2.25 13.47
C TYR A 102 -7.21 3.01 14.81
N ASN A 103 -8.18 3.87 15.17
CA ASN A 103 -8.14 4.63 16.42
C ASN A 103 -8.21 3.76 17.68
N ASP A 104 -8.89 2.61 17.60
CA ASP A 104 -8.95 1.65 18.70
C ASP A 104 -7.60 0.95 18.89
N LEU A 105 -6.90 0.63 17.79
CA LEU A 105 -5.66 -0.13 17.81
C LEU A 105 -4.39 0.71 18.03
N LYS A 106 -4.36 1.97 17.59
CA LYS A 106 -3.14 2.81 17.63
C LYS A 106 -2.59 3.06 19.04
N GLN A 107 -3.40 2.84 20.08
CA GLN A 107 -2.97 2.95 21.48
C GLN A 107 -2.37 1.64 22.02
N GLU A 108 -2.69 0.50 21.42
CA GLU A 108 -2.18 -0.81 21.84
C GLU A 108 -0.66 -0.87 21.61
N TYR A 109 0.06 -1.40 22.60
CA TYR A 109 1.51 -1.36 22.62
C TYR A 109 2.14 -2.18 21.48
N SER A 110 1.70 -3.42 21.29
CA SER A 110 2.25 -4.33 20.29
C SER A 110 1.94 -3.86 18.87
N PHE A 111 0.73 -3.34 18.65
CA PHE A 111 0.32 -2.74 17.39
C PHE A 111 1.19 -1.53 17.05
N ARG A 112 1.38 -0.59 17.98
CA ARG A 112 2.26 0.56 17.81
C ARG A 112 3.73 0.18 17.64
N ALA A 113 4.19 -0.89 18.28
CA ALA A 113 5.54 -1.42 18.07
C ALA A 113 5.69 -1.95 16.64
N PHE A 114 4.70 -2.70 16.14
CA PHE A 114 4.66 -3.17 14.76
C PHE A 114 4.58 -2.02 13.76
N GLU A 115 3.82 -0.97 14.05
CA GLU A 115 3.73 0.22 13.19
C GLU A 115 5.09 0.89 12.93
N LYS A 116 6.04 0.78 13.87
CA LYS A 116 7.41 1.31 13.69
C LYS A 116 8.21 0.48 12.69
N ALA A 117 7.90 -0.83 12.60
CA ALA A 117 8.55 -1.79 11.71
C ALA A 117 8.02 -1.72 10.27
N ILE A 118 6.84 -1.13 10.05
CA ILE A 118 6.26 -0.92 8.72
C ILE A 118 6.36 0.55 8.27
N LEU A 119 6.18 0.78 6.98
CA LEU A 119 6.00 2.09 6.37
C LEU A 119 4.51 2.46 6.38
N GLY A 120 4.19 3.70 6.77
CA GLY A 120 2.89 4.32 6.50
C GLY A 120 2.95 5.09 5.20
N PHE A 121 1.91 4.97 4.37
CA PHE A 121 1.82 5.64 3.08
C PHE A 121 0.37 5.69 2.61
N ASN A 122 0.06 6.63 1.72
CA ASN A 122 -1.21 6.61 1.00
C ASN A 122 -1.12 5.64 -0.18
N VAL A 123 -2.22 4.95 -0.45
CA VAL A 123 -2.37 4.02 -1.57
C VAL A 123 -3.64 4.34 -2.34
N LEU A 124 -3.62 4.08 -3.65
CA LEU A 124 -4.82 4.07 -4.48
C LEU A 124 -5.32 2.63 -4.53
N TYR A 125 -6.53 2.41 -4.03
CA TYR A 125 -7.32 1.21 -4.31
C TYR A 125 -8.05 1.40 -5.64
N GLN A 126 -8.08 0.35 -6.45
CA GLN A 126 -8.88 0.30 -7.68
C GLN A 126 -9.49 -1.09 -7.85
N ASP A 127 -10.82 -1.15 -7.98
CA ASP A 127 -11.54 -2.39 -8.28
C ASP A 127 -11.67 -2.64 -9.80
N GLU A 128 -12.19 -3.81 -10.15
CA GLU A 128 -12.43 -4.19 -11.54
C GLU A 128 -13.58 -3.44 -12.24
N PHE A 129 -14.41 -2.72 -11.50
CA PHE A 129 -15.49 -1.88 -12.02
C PHE A 129 -15.05 -0.44 -12.27
N GLY A 130 -13.81 -0.09 -11.92
CA GLY A 130 -13.24 1.24 -12.07
C GLY A 130 -13.50 2.16 -10.88
N SER A 131 -14.02 1.66 -9.76
CA SER A 131 -14.10 2.43 -8.52
C SER A 131 -12.71 2.63 -7.95
N THR A 132 -12.41 3.85 -7.52
CA THR A 132 -11.12 4.20 -6.93
C THR A 132 -11.28 4.90 -5.60
N ALA A 133 -10.40 4.60 -4.65
CA ALA A 133 -10.35 5.28 -3.37
C ALA A 133 -8.90 5.49 -2.92
N VAL A 134 -8.61 6.65 -2.35
CA VAL A 134 -7.31 6.92 -1.73
C VAL A 134 -7.45 6.69 -0.23
N VAL A 135 -6.69 5.74 0.29
CA VAL A 135 -6.70 5.42 1.72
C VAL A 135 -5.29 5.43 2.29
N HIS A 136 -5.18 5.70 3.58
CA HIS A 136 -3.92 5.52 4.28
C HIS A 136 -3.72 4.03 4.56
N SER A 137 -2.51 3.50 4.34
CA SER A 137 -2.25 2.05 4.35
C SER A 137 -2.69 1.33 5.62
N LYS A 138 -2.75 2.07 6.75
CA LYS A 138 -3.11 1.56 8.07
C LYS A 138 -4.59 1.68 8.43
N ASP A 139 -5.35 2.50 7.69
CA ASP A 139 -6.77 2.74 7.92
C ASP A 139 -7.50 2.55 6.59
N VAL A 140 -8.02 1.34 6.40
CA VAL A 140 -8.67 0.88 5.17
C VAL A 140 -10.14 0.54 5.41
N SER A 141 -10.69 1.04 6.52
CA SER A 141 -12.06 0.77 6.95
C SER A 141 -13.09 1.21 5.90
N GLU A 142 -12.81 2.33 5.22
CA GLU A 142 -13.66 2.88 4.14
C GLU A 142 -13.78 1.97 2.90
N LEU A 143 -12.88 1.00 2.73
CA LEU A 143 -12.89 0.10 1.56
C LEU A 143 -13.80 -1.12 1.74
N GLU A 144 -14.35 -1.35 2.93
CA GLU A 144 -15.16 -2.54 3.26
C GLU A 144 -14.52 -3.85 2.77
N LEU A 145 -13.20 -4.01 2.96
CA LEU A 145 -12.42 -5.10 2.35
C LEU A 145 -12.94 -6.51 2.66
N TYR A 146 -13.67 -6.68 3.76
CA TYR A 146 -14.36 -7.91 4.09
C TYR A 146 -15.31 -8.37 2.96
N ASN A 147 -16.10 -7.43 2.40
CA ASN A 147 -17.05 -7.70 1.32
C ASN A 147 -16.32 -7.90 -0.03
N VAL A 148 -15.22 -7.17 -0.22
CA VAL A 148 -14.51 -7.10 -1.50
C VAL A 148 -13.63 -8.33 -1.76
N ILE A 149 -12.86 -8.79 -0.75
CA ILE A 149 -11.82 -9.82 -0.94
C ILE A 149 -12.39 -11.16 -1.41
N GLY A 150 -13.66 -11.46 -1.11
CA GLY A 150 -14.33 -12.67 -1.60
C GLY A 150 -15.00 -12.52 -2.96
N SER A 151 -15.20 -11.29 -3.43
CA SER A 151 -16.16 -11.00 -4.51
C SER A 151 -15.51 -10.43 -5.76
N TYR A 152 -14.45 -9.63 -5.60
CA TYR A 152 -13.94 -8.79 -6.69
C TYR A 152 -12.42 -8.82 -6.81
N ASN A 153 -11.95 -8.66 -8.04
CA ASN A 153 -10.54 -8.36 -8.29
C ASN A 153 -10.27 -6.89 -7.96
N PHE A 154 -9.10 -6.61 -7.37
CA PHE A 154 -8.68 -5.24 -7.13
C PHE A 154 -7.16 -5.11 -7.06
N THR A 155 -6.67 -3.89 -7.28
CA THR A 155 -5.28 -3.51 -7.12
C THR A 155 -5.13 -2.43 -6.05
N VAL A 156 -3.95 -2.41 -5.44
CA VAL A 156 -3.56 -1.35 -4.50
C VAL A 156 -2.15 -0.89 -4.83
N SER A 157 -2.03 0.38 -5.20
CA SER A 157 -0.82 0.96 -5.79
C SER A 157 -0.32 2.14 -4.98
N TYR A 158 0.99 2.39 -5.04
CA TYR A 158 1.54 3.65 -4.55
C TYR A 158 1.03 4.80 -5.42
N ILE A 159 0.91 6.00 -4.83
CA ILE A 159 0.46 7.21 -5.53
C ILE A 159 1.66 8.14 -5.72
N PHE A 160 1.90 8.55 -6.96
CA PHE A 160 2.89 9.56 -7.31
C PHE A 160 2.27 10.55 -8.28
N ASN A 161 2.28 11.84 -7.92
CA ASN A 161 1.60 12.90 -8.68
C ASN A 161 0.16 12.51 -9.08
N ASP A 162 -0.62 12.02 -8.11
CA ASP A 162 -2.02 11.57 -8.27
C ASP A 162 -2.24 10.39 -9.24
N ASN A 163 -1.16 9.75 -9.71
CA ASN A 163 -1.23 8.57 -10.58
C ASN A 163 -0.80 7.31 -9.82
N PRO A 164 -1.44 6.16 -10.07
CA PRO A 164 -0.98 4.89 -9.53
C PRO A 164 0.34 4.45 -10.18
N ILE A 165 1.25 3.93 -9.37
CA ILE A 165 2.45 3.23 -9.84
C ILE A 165 2.20 1.73 -9.76
N GLU A 166 2.23 1.05 -10.91
CA GLU A 166 2.03 -0.40 -11.00
C GLU A 166 3.19 -1.21 -10.38
N LYS A 167 4.40 -0.65 -10.42
CA LYS A 167 5.58 -1.26 -9.82
C LYS A 167 5.32 -1.51 -8.33
N ASN A 168 5.49 -2.76 -7.89
CA ASN A 168 5.31 -3.21 -6.51
C ASN A 168 3.86 -3.14 -5.98
N GLN A 169 2.86 -2.98 -6.86
CA GLN A 169 1.45 -2.96 -6.47
C GLN A 169 1.01 -4.30 -5.86
N PHE A 170 0.05 -4.24 -4.94
CA PHE A 170 -0.68 -5.42 -4.50
C PHE A 170 -1.78 -5.74 -5.51
N VAL A 171 -1.88 -7.00 -5.91
CA VAL A 171 -2.94 -7.48 -6.81
C VAL A 171 -3.69 -8.58 -6.08
N HIS A 172 -4.98 -8.35 -5.86
CA HIS A 172 -5.89 -9.36 -5.34
C HIS A 172 -6.74 -9.91 -6.47
N LYS A 173 -6.86 -11.24 -6.50
CA LYS A 173 -7.78 -11.94 -7.40
C LYS A 173 -8.84 -12.65 -6.56
N ALA A 174 -10.10 -12.40 -6.86
CA ALA A 174 -11.19 -13.17 -6.27
C ALA A 174 -11.09 -14.64 -6.71
N TYR A 175 -11.54 -15.53 -5.83
CA TYR A 175 -11.51 -16.98 -6.04
C TYR A 175 -12.85 -17.49 -6.55
#